data_AF-A0A957L6M3-F1
#
_entry.id   AF-A0A957L6M3-F1
#
_cell.length_a   1.000
_cell.length_b   1.000
_cell.length_c   1.000
_cell.angle_alpha   90.00
_cell.angle_beta   90.00
_cell.angle_gamma   90.00
#
_symmetry.space_group_name_H-M   'P 1'
#
loop_
_entity.id
_entity.type
_entity.pdbx_description
1 polymer ?
#
loop_
_entity_poly.entity_id
_entity_poly.type
_entity_poly.pdbx_seq_one_letter_code
_entity_poly.pdbx_strand_id
1 'polypeptide(L)' 'VGPRKMSEQYCYLALFAERINLGFYYGADLPDPAGLLEGSGALMRHIKITTAAQLATPAVHDLIAAAARHLPRLKG' A
#
# COMPACT_ATOMS: atom_id res chain seq x y z
N VAL A 1 16.03 7.73 10.06
CA VAL A 1 14.74 8.42 9.81
C VAL A 1 15.06 9.76 9.18
N GLY A 2 14.69 9.97 7.91
CA GLY A 2 15.13 11.12 7.11
C GLY A 2 13.99 12.13 6.84
N PRO A 3 14.33 13.36 6.44
CA PRO A 3 13.41 14.49 6.34
C PRO A 3 12.26 14.33 5.31
N ARG A 4 12.29 13.29 4.47
CA ARG A 4 11.30 13.01 3.41
C ARG A 4 10.34 11.86 3.73
N LYS A 5 10.32 11.38 4.98
CA LYS A 5 9.54 10.21 5.39
C LYS A 5 8.04 10.34 5.07
N MET A 6 7.47 11.55 5.06
CA MET A 6 6.05 11.74 4.76
C MET A 6 5.76 12.26 3.35
N SER A 7 6.78 12.62 2.55
CA SER A 7 6.59 13.20 1.21
C SER A 7 6.85 12.23 0.05
N GLU A 8 7.53 11.10 0.32
CA GLU A 8 7.87 10.09 -0.70
C GLU A 8 7.33 8.69 -0.38
N GLN A 9 6.66 8.51 0.78
CA GLN A 9 6.14 7.23 1.21
C GLN A 9 4.67 7.05 0.80
N TYR A 10 4.43 6.12 -0.12
CA TYR A 10 3.10 5.73 -0.59
C TYR A 10 2.63 4.39 -0.03
N CYS A 11 3.59 3.53 0.35
CA CYS A 11 3.33 2.25 1.01
C CYS A 11 4.29 2.01 2.19
N TYR A 12 3.89 1.10 3.07
CA TYR A 12 4.69 0.64 4.21
C TYR A 12 4.55 -0.88 4.37
N LEU A 13 5.54 -1.49 5.03
CA LEU A 13 5.49 -2.89 5.42
C LEU A 13 5.37 -2.98 6.93
N ALA A 14 4.37 -3.71 7.42
CA ALA A 14 4.25 -4.09 8.82
C ALA A 14 4.43 -5.61 8.95
N LEU A 15 5.44 -6.02 9.71
CA LEU A 15 5.80 -7.42 9.90
C LEU A 15 4.99 -8.01 11.06
N PHE A 16 4.42 -9.20 10.83
CA PHE A 16 3.79 -10.04 11.83
C PHE A 16 4.44 -11.43 11.81
N ALA A 17 4.16 -12.26 12.82
CA ALA A 17 4.79 -13.58 12.98
C ALA A 17 4.66 -14.49 11.74
N GLU A 18 3.50 -14.46 11.06
CA GLU A 18 3.19 -15.36 9.95
C GLU A 18 2.85 -14.63 8.64
N ARG A 19 2.90 -13.30 8.64
CA ARG A 19 2.50 -12.49 7.49
C ARG A 19 3.13 -11.12 7.50
N ILE A 20 3.06 -10.47 6.36
CA ILE A 20 3.38 -9.06 6.21
C ILE A 20 2.12 -8.33 5.75
N ASN A 21 1.83 -7.19 6.35
CA ASN A 21 0.87 -6.27 5.78
C ASN A 21 1.63 -5.29 4.89
N LEU A 22 1.33 -5.29 3.58
CA LEU A 22 1.69 -4.20 2.70
C LEU A 22 0.57 -3.17 2.76
N GLY A 23 0.83 -2.06 3.46
CA GLY A 23 -0.14 -1.00 3.67
C GLY A 23 0.11 0.22 2.78
N PHE A 24 -0.96 0.96 2.50
CA PHE A 24 -0.97 2.16 1.68
C PHE A 24 -1.58 3.31 2.49
N TYR A 25 -0.89 4.45 2.54
CA TYR A 25 -1.32 5.59 3.36
C TYR A 25 -2.65 6.20 2.90
N TYR A 26 -2.88 6.23 1.57
CA TYR A 26 -4.12 6.65 0.92
C TYR A 26 -4.82 5.48 0.22
N GLY A 27 -4.71 4.28 0.82
CA GLY A 27 -5.28 3.07 0.26
C GLY A 27 -6.78 3.13 -0.02
N ALA A 28 -7.53 3.92 0.75
CA ALA A 28 -8.98 4.11 0.54
C ALA A 28 -9.32 4.79 -0.79
N ASP A 29 -8.38 5.54 -1.37
CA ASP A 29 -8.56 6.26 -2.64
C ASP A 29 -8.01 5.47 -3.85
N LEU A 30 -7.44 4.28 -3.63
CA LEU A 30 -6.85 3.47 -4.69
C LEU A 30 -7.91 2.62 -5.40
N PRO A 31 -7.82 2.48 -6.74
CA PRO A 31 -8.65 1.53 -7.46
C PRO A 31 -8.25 0.10 -7.08
N ASP A 32 -9.21 -0.67 -6.58
CA ASP A 32 -9.02 -2.07 -6.19
C ASP A 32 -10.06 -2.99 -6.85
N PRO A 33 -9.94 -3.21 -8.18
CA PRO A 33 -10.89 -4.06 -8.91
C PRO A 33 -10.83 -5.53 -8.47
N ALA A 34 -9.73 -5.95 -7.86
CA ALA A 34 -9.53 -7.31 -7.37
C ALA A 34 -10.01 -7.51 -5.91
N GLY A 35 -10.41 -6.44 -5.22
CA GLY A 35 -10.92 -6.50 -3.85
C GLY A 35 -9.88 -6.98 -2.82
N LEU A 36 -8.60 -6.67 -3.03
CA LEU A 36 -7.50 -7.12 -2.16
C LEU A 36 -7.33 -6.25 -0.90
N LEU A 37 -7.79 -5.00 -0.94
CA LEU A 37 -7.57 -4.02 0.11
C LEU A 37 -8.45 -4.28 1.33
N GLU A 38 -7.80 -4.44 2.47
CA GLU A 38 -8.42 -4.63 3.77
C GLU A 38 -8.20 -3.42 4.70
N GLY A 39 -9.07 -3.32 5.71
CA GLY A 39 -9.00 -2.31 6.78
C GLY A 39 -10.12 -1.29 6.73
N SER A 40 -10.40 -0.68 7.88
CA SER A 40 -11.50 0.28 8.08
C SER A 40 -11.02 1.69 8.40
N GLY A 41 -9.71 1.96 8.30
CA GLY A 41 -9.16 3.30 8.54
C GLY A 41 -9.74 4.33 7.58
N ALA A 42 -9.80 5.61 7.97
CA ALA A 42 -10.38 6.64 7.12
C ALA A 42 -9.68 6.78 5.76
N LEU A 43 -8.34 6.64 5.73
CA LEU A 43 -7.51 6.79 4.53
C LEU A 43 -6.71 5.53 4.19
N MET A 44 -6.33 4.74 5.20
CA MET A 44 -5.37 3.65 5.05
C MET A 44 -6.05 2.33 4.70
N ARG A 45 -5.47 1.58 3.77
CA ARG A 45 -5.80 0.18 3.48
C ARG A 45 -4.52 -0.65 3.42
N HIS A 46 -4.65 -1.97 3.52
CA HIS A 46 -3.52 -2.88 3.42
C HIS A 46 -3.92 -4.19 2.74
N ILE A 47 -2.94 -4.89 2.19
CA ILE A 47 -3.10 -6.29 1.78
C ILE A 47 -2.28 -7.18 2.72
N LYS A 48 -2.78 -8.38 3.00
CA LYS A 48 -2.04 -9.40 3.75
C LYS A 48 -1.26 -10.29 2.78
N ILE A 49 0.04 -10.34 2.97
CA ILE A 49 0.97 -11.18 2.22
C ILE A 49 1.49 -12.27 3.15
N THR A 50 1.17 -13.52 2.84
CA THR A 50 1.65 -14.71 3.55
C THR A 50 2.68 -15.48 2.75
N THR A 51 2.76 -15.26 1.43
CA THR A 51 3.71 -15.93 0.55
C THR A 51 4.37 -14.95 -0.43
N ALA A 52 5.62 -15.24 -0.82
CA ALA A 52 6.33 -14.40 -1.79
C ALA A 52 5.65 -14.38 -3.17
N ALA A 53 4.96 -15.46 -3.56
CA ALA A 53 4.25 -15.55 -4.83
C ALA A 53 3.13 -14.51 -4.95
N GLN A 54 2.49 -14.13 -3.84
CA GLN A 54 1.44 -13.11 -3.86
C GLN A 54 1.98 -11.75 -4.32
N LEU A 55 3.25 -11.43 -4.05
CA LEU A 55 3.87 -10.18 -4.50
C LEU A 55 4.00 -10.12 -6.02
N ALA A 56 4.10 -11.26 -6.70
CA ALA A 56 4.18 -11.34 -8.16
C ALA A 56 2.81 -11.24 -8.86
N THR A 57 1.72 -11.12 -8.11
CA THR A 57 0.38 -10.99 -8.69
C THR A 57 0.23 -9.62 -9.37
N PRO A 58 -0.24 -9.54 -10.62
CA PRO A 58 -0.43 -8.26 -11.31
C PRO A 58 -1.25 -7.24 -10.51
N ALA A 59 -2.30 -7.70 -9.82
CA ALA A 59 -3.13 -6.84 -8.97
C ALA A 59 -2.35 -6.14 -7.83
N VAL A 60 -1.35 -6.81 -7.23
CA VAL A 60 -0.49 -6.20 -6.20
C VAL A 60 0.43 -5.14 -6.82
N HIS A 61 1.00 -5.43 -7.99
CA HIS A 61 1.81 -4.46 -8.73
C HIS A 61 0.99 -3.23 -9.15
N ASP A 62 -0.25 -3.44 -9.60
CA ASP A 62 -1.14 -2.36 -10.01
C ASP A 62 -1.49 -1.43 -8.84
N LEU A 63 -1.74 -2.00 -7.65
CA LEU A 63 -1.98 -1.22 -6.43
C LEU A 63 -0.76 -0.39 -6.03
N ILE A 64 0.44 -0.96 -6.09
CA ILE A 64 1.71 -0.23 -5.82
C ILE A 64 1.90 0.90 -6.82
N ALA A 65 1.66 0.64 -8.12
CA ALA A 65 1.77 1.64 -9.18
C ALA A 65 0.70 2.75 -9.05
N ALA A 66 -0.53 2.41 -8.64
CA ALA A 66 -1.57 3.38 -8.35
C ALA A 66 -1.19 4.27 -7.16
N ALA A 67 -0.69 3.67 -6.07
CA ALA A 67 -0.23 4.39 -4.89
C ALA A 67 0.91 5.37 -5.21
N ALA A 68 1.89 4.94 -6.02
CA ALA A 68 2.99 5.80 -6.46
C ALA A 68 2.49 6.99 -7.32
N ARG A 69 1.50 6.77 -8.18
CA ARG A 69 0.88 7.84 -9.00
C ARG A 69 -0.06 8.75 -8.20
N HIS A 70 -0.51 8.33 -7.01
CA HIS A 70 -1.33 9.14 -6.11
C HIS A 70 -0.49 10.16 -5.28
N LEU A 71 0.84 10.02 -5.27
CA LEU A 71 1.77 10.97 -4.61
C LEU A 71 1.77 12.45 -5.09
N PRO A 72 1.12 12.91 -6.19
CA PRO A 72 1.11 14.33 -6.56
C PRO A 72 0.62 15.29 -5.46
N ARG A 73 -0.09 14.81 -4.43
CA ARG A 73 -0.54 15.63 -3.28
C ARG A 73 0.54 15.95 -2.23
N LEU A 74 1.74 15.38 -2.33
CA LEU A 74 2.85 15.63 -1.38
C LEU A 74 3.88 16.64 -1.89
N LYS A 75 3.72 17.13 -3.13
CA LYS A 75 4.44 18.29 -3.65
C LYS A 75 3.69 19.57 -3.26
N GLY A 76 3.62 19.82 -1.95
CA GLY A 76 3.23 21.11 -1.38
C GLY A 76 4.46 21.87 -0.95
#